data_AF-A0A4Q4SL31-F1
#
_entry.id   AF-A0A4Q4SL31-F1
#
_cell.length_a   1.000
_cell.length_b   1.000
_cell.length_c   1.000
_cell.angle_alpha   90.00
_cell.angle_beta   90.00
_cell.angle_gamma   90.00
#
_symmetry.space_group_name_H-M   'P 1'
#
loop_
_entity.id
_entity.type
_entity.pdbx_description
1 polymer ?
#
loop_
_entity_poly.entity_id
_entity_poly.type
_entity_poly.pdbx_seq_one_letter_code
_entity_poly.pdbx_strand_id
1 'polypeptide(L)'
;MTSDPLPRLHRFVEFINSGNIDIGKEVISDSAIFHVPFGPEPLQGLDGYLRILGMMRSAFPDINWTLQETVCEGGKIVARFETRGTHQGPFMGVPASGKEICMTALNIYRFENGKIVEERGQPDIFGLMVQIGAIPVPGP
;
A
#
# COMPACT_ATOMS: atom_id res chain seq x y z
N MET A 1 17.14 19.81 -13.20
CA MET A 1 17.58 18.64 -12.40
C MET A 1 16.38 18.16 -11.63
N THR A 2 15.77 17.05 -12.04
CA THR A 2 14.72 16.40 -11.25
C THR A 2 15.36 15.83 -9.99
N SER A 3 14.94 16.33 -8.82
CA SER A 3 15.40 15.84 -7.51
C SER A 3 15.14 14.34 -7.37
N ASP A 4 16.07 13.61 -6.76
CA ASP A 4 15.91 12.20 -6.43
C ASP A 4 14.62 11.97 -5.61
N PRO A 5 13.66 11.16 -6.10
CA PRO A 5 12.40 10.92 -5.41
C PRO A 5 12.52 9.89 -4.25
N LEU A 6 13.63 9.17 -4.11
CA LEU A 6 13.78 8.12 -3.09
C LEU A 6 13.57 8.60 -1.64
N PRO A 7 14.13 9.76 -1.20
CA PRO A 7 13.88 10.26 0.15
C PRO A 7 12.39 10.54 0.41
N ARG A 8 11.64 10.95 -0.62
CA ARG A 8 10.19 11.17 -0.53
C ARG A 8 9.43 9.85 -0.41
N LEU A 9 9.87 8.81 -1.11
CA LEU A 9 9.31 7.47 -0.93
C LEU A 9 9.56 6.95 0.49
N HIS A 10 10.76 7.10 1.06
CA HIS A 10 11.01 6.70 2.45
C HIS A 10 10.11 7.44 3.45
N ARG A 11 9.90 8.75 3.25
CA ARG A 11 8.97 9.54 4.06
C ARG A 11 7.51 9.07 3.89
N PHE A 12 7.13 8.63 2.70
CA PHE A 12 5.84 7.97 2.49
C PHE A 12 5.73 6.62 3.22
N VAL A 13 6.80 5.82 3.25
CA VAL A 13 6.84 4.56 4.04
C VAL A 13 6.66 4.83 5.53
N GLU A 14 7.23 5.93 6.04
CA GLU A 14 6.98 6.38 7.42
C GLU A 14 5.50 6.76 7.63
N PHE A 15 4.90 7.49 6.69
CA PHE A 15 3.47 7.84 6.74
C PHE A 15 2.58 6.59 6.81
N ILE A 16 2.72 5.64 5.90
CA ILE A 16 1.82 4.47 5.84
C ILE A 16 1.94 3.60 7.09
N ASN A 17 3.13 3.52 7.69
CA ASN A 17 3.38 2.76 8.92
C ASN A 17 2.92 3.50 10.19
N SER A 18 3.08 4.82 10.27
CA SER A 18 2.72 5.61 11.45
C SER A 18 1.27 6.10 11.45
N GLY A 19 0.66 6.25 10.28
CA GLY A 19 -0.62 6.94 10.12
C GLY A 19 -0.55 8.45 10.37
N ASN A 20 0.64 9.06 10.46
CA ASN A 20 0.78 10.48 10.75
C ASN A 20 0.35 11.35 9.56
N ILE A 21 -0.81 12.00 9.72
CA ILE A 21 -1.48 12.80 8.68
C ILE A 21 -0.59 13.96 8.20
N ASP A 22 0.24 14.55 9.06
CA ASP A 22 1.10 15.67 8.66
C ASP A 22 2.19 15.20 7.70
N ILE A 23 2.73 14.00 7.90
CA ILE A 23 3.61 13.37 6.90
C ILE A 23 2.84 13.13 5.61
N GLY A 24 1.62 12.62 5.69
CA GLY A 24 0.75 12.43 4.53
C GLY A 24 0.59 13.70 3.68
N LYS A 25 0.36 14.86 4.30
CA LYS A 25 0.25 16.16 3.62
C LYS A 25 1.56 16.60 2.97
N GLU A 26 2.71 16.22 3.54
CA GLU A 26 4.03 16.51 2.96
C GLU A 26 4.29 15.73 1.67
N VAL A 27 3.87 14.45 1.61
CA VAL A 27 4.28 13.53 0.54
C VAL A 27 3.20 13.19 -0.48
N ILE A 28 1.92 13.44 -0.21
CA ILE A 28 0.81 13.19 -1.14
C ILE A 28 0.34 14.53 -1.75
N SER A 29 0.14 14.54 -3.07
CA SER A 29 -0.52 15.64 -3.77
C SER A 29 -2.04 15.61 -3.55
N ASP A 30 -2.68 16.77 -3.49
CA ASP A 30 -4.14 16.87 -3.43
C ASP A 30 -4.80 16.30 -4.70
N SER A 31 -4.07 16.31 -5.81
CA SER A 31 -4.47 15.72 -7.09
C SER A 31 -4.03 14.27 -7.28
N ALA A 32 -3.47 13.63 -6.24
CA ALA A 32 -2.93 12.28 -6.37
C ALA A 32 -4.02 11.27 -6.70
N ILE A 33 -3.72 10.33 -7.61
CA ILE A 33 -4.63 9.27 -8.03
C ILE A 33 -4.05 7.91 -7.64
N PHE A 34 -4.80 7.13 -6.86
CA PHE A 34 -4.40 5.83 -6.34
C PHE A 34 -5.25 4.74 -6.98
N HIS A 35 -4.64 3.97 -7.87
CA HIS A 35 -5.26 2.82 -8.51
C HIS A 35 -5.06 1.58 -7.64
N VAL A 36 -6.15 1.02 -7.14
CA VAL A 36 -6.17 -0.17 -6.28
C VAL A 36 -6.93 -1.31 -6.97
N PRO A 37 -6.59 -2.59 -6.73
CA PRO A 37 -7.25 -3.71 -7.39
C PRO A 37 -8.66 -4.00 -6.86
N PHE A 38 -9.13 -3.25 -5.85
CA PHE A 38 -10.39 -3.53 -5.14
C PHE A 38 -11.62 -2.82 -5.71
N GLY A 39 -11.45 -1.94 -6.71
CA GLY A 39 -12.55 -1.19 -7.30
C GLY A 39 -12.18 -0.59 -8.66
N PRO A 40 -13.19 -0.29 -9.50
CA PRO A 40 -12.96 0.27 -10.84
C PRO A 40 -12.54 1.74 -10.80
N GLU A 41 -12.97 2.47 -9.78
CA GLU A 41 -12.67 3.89 -9.61
C GLU A 41 -11.44 4.10 -8.72
N PRO A 42 -10.50 4.96 -9.12
CA PRO A 42 -9.34 5.27 -8.29
C PRO A 42 -9.73 6.12 -7.07
N LEU A 43 -8.90 6.03 -6.04
CA LEU A 43 -9.00 6.89 -4.86
C LEU A 43 -8.18 8.16 -5.08
N GLN A 44 -8.61 9.28 -4.49
CA GLN A 44 -7.99 10.58 -4.73
C GLN A 44 -7.45 11.23 -3.45
N GLY A 45 -6.24 11.78 -3.56
CA GLY A 45 -5.59 12.59 -2.52
C GLY A 45 -5.35 11.83 -1.22
N LEU A 46 -4.98 12.59 -0.18
CA LEU A 46 -4.70 12.03 1.14
C LEU A 46 -5.91 11.30 1.73
N ASP A 47 -7.11 11.88 1.60
CA ASP A 47 -8.35 11.27 2.11
C ASP A 47 -8.65 9.93 1.44
N GLY A 48 -8.39 9.81 0.13
CA GLY A 48 -8.48 8.55 -0.59
C GLY A 48 -7.51 7.51 -0.04
N TYR A 49 -6.25 7.92 0.19
CA TYR A 49 -5.24 7.02 0.73
C TYR A 49 -5.54 6.57 2.17
N LEU A 50 -6.05 7.47 3.02
CA LEU A 50 -6.44 7.15 4.39
C LEU A 50 -7.56 6.11 4.44
N ARG A 51 -8.45 6.04 3.44
CA ARG A 51 -9.43 4.95 3.33
C ARG A 51 -8.77 3.59 3.07
N ILE A 52 -7.70 3.55 2.27
CA ILE A 52 -6.91 2.34 2.04
C ILE A 52 -6.27 1.88 3.36
N LEU A 53 -5.61 2.80 4.07
CA LEU A 53 -4.98 2.49 5.36
C LEU A 53 -6.01 2.06 6.41
N GLY A 54 -7.16 2.72 6.46
CA GLY A 54 -8.26 2.37 7.37
C GLY A 54 -8.80 0.96 7.11
N MET A 55 -9.03 0.61 5.84
CA MET A 55 -9.45 -0.74 5.45
C MET A 55 -8.41 -1.78 5.86
N MET A 56 -7.13 -1.57 5.51
CA MET A 56 -6.07 -2.53 5.86
C MET A 56 -5.91 -2.67 7.38
N ARG A 57 -5.89 -1.56 8.13
CA ARG A 57 -5.76 -1.59 9.60
C ARG A 57 -6.99 -2.14 10.32
N SER A 58 -8.18 -2.04 9.74
CA SER A 58 -9.38 -2.67 10.30
C SER A 58 -9.30 -4.20 10.29
N ALA A 59 -8.62 -4.79 9.30
CA ALA A 59 -8.42 -6.22 9.18
C ALA A 59 -7.13 -6.69 9.85
N PHE A 60 -6.08 -5.88 9.78
CA PHE A 60 -4.71 -6.15 10.23
C PHE A 60 -4.20 -5.00 11.11
N PRO A 61 -4.57 -4.93 12.40
CA PRO A 61 -4.28 -3.76 13.25
C PRO A 61 -2.77 -3.46 13.43
N ASP A 62 -1.96 -4.50 13.41
CA ASP A 62 -0.51 -4.52 13.53
C ASP A 62 0.23 -4.46 12.18
N ILE A 63 -0.48 -4.13 11.09
CA ILE A 63 0.10 -4.13 9.75
C ILE A 63 1.30 -3.19 9.62
N ASN A 64 2.35 -3.70 8.99
CA ASN A 64 3.58 -2.99 8.70
C ASN A 64 4.01 -3.23 7.25
N TRP A 65 4.46 -2.17 6.58
CA TRP A 65 5.01 -2.19 5.22
C TRP A 65 6.51 -1.93 5.25
N THR A 66 7.28 -2.87 4.74
CA THR A 66 8.73 -2.77 4.58
C THR A 66 9.07 -2.64 3.10
N LEU A 67 9.81 -1.59 2.75
CA LEU A 67 10.34 -1.40 1.40
C LEU A 67 11.50 -2.38 1.16
N GLN A 68 11.39 -3.22 0.15
CA GLN A 68 12.37 -4.28 -0.15
C GLN A 68 13.30 -3.90 -1.30
N GLU A 69 12.74 -3.31 -2.36
CA GLU A 69 13.47 -3.05 -3.60
C GLU A 69 12.87 -1.83 -4.30
N THR A 70 13.72 -1.06 -4.98
CA THR A 70 13.28 0.06 -5.81
C THR A 70 14.02 0.14 -7.14
N VAL A 71 13.33 0.58 -8.18
CA VAL A 71 13.88 0.96 -9.48
C VAL A 71 13.39 2.35 -9.83
N CYS A 72 14.29 3.26 -10.16
CA CYS A 72 13.98 4.66 -10.44
C CYS A 72 14.24 4.99 -11.91
N GLU A 73 13.22 5.45 -12.62
CA GLU A 73 13.35 5.85 -14.02
C GLU A 73 12.31 6.93 -14.39
N GLY A 74 12.73 7.98 -15.08
CA GLY A 74 11.82 8.97 -15.68
C GLY A 74 10.84 9.62 -14.69
N GLY A 75 11.27 9.90 -13.46
CA GLY A 75 10.44 10.49 -12.40
C GLY A 75 9.43 9.52 -11.77
N LYS A 76 9.55 8.22 -12.07
CA LYS A 76 8.79 7.15 -11.44
C LYS A 76 9.69 6.30 -10.56
N ILE A 77 9.09 5.74 -9.51
CA ILE A 77 9.71 4.68 -8.71
C ILE A 77 8.83 3.45 -8.79
N VAL A 78 9.39 2.32 -9.23
CA VAL A 78 8.81 1.00 -8.97
C VAL A 78 9.34 0.54 -7.62
N ALA A 79 8.44 0.17 -6.71
CA ALA A 79 8.77 -0.27 -5.37
C ALA A 79 8.16 -1.64 -5.09
N ARG A 80 8.98 -2.57 -4.58
CA ARG A 80 8.52 -3.84 -4.03
C ARG A 80 8.40 -3.70 -2.52
N PHE A 81 7.24 -4.05 -1.99
CA PHE A 81 6.98 -4.07 -0.55
C PHE A 81 6.79 -5.50 -0.05
N GLU A 82 7.23 -5.73 1.19
CA GLU A 82 6.73 -6.81 2.03
C GLU A 82 5.78 -6.20 3.07
N THR A 83 4.64 -6.84 3.27
CA THR A 83 3.62 -6.43 4.23
C THR A 83 3.36 -7.57 5.20
N ARG A 84 3.45 -7.30 6.50
CA ARG A 84 3.16 -8.27 7.57
C ARG A 84 2.06 -7.75 8.48
N GLY A 85 1.31 -8.65 9.10
CA GLY A 85 0.31 -8.35 10.10
C GLY A 85 -0.45 -9.59 10.53
N THR A 86 -1.44 -9.42 11.41
CA THR A 86 -2.28 -10.48 11.95
C THR A 86 -3.74 -10.21 11.58
N HIS A 87 -4.42 -11.20 11.00
CA HIS A 87 -5.82 -11.06 10.59
C HIS A 87 -6.77 -11.09 11.79
N GLN A 88 -7.06 -9.91 12.35
CA GLN A 88 -7.84 -9.74 13.59
C GLN A 88 -9.22 -9.08 13.36
N GLY A 89 -9.47 -8.55 12.17
CA GLY A 89 -10.78 -8.05 11.76
C GLY A 89 -11.23 -8.65 10.44
N PRO A 90 -12.47 -8.38 9.99
CA PRO A 90 -12.97 -8.89 8.73
C PRO A 90 -12.25 -8.27 7.52
N PHE A 91 -11.92 -9.07 6.53
CA PHE A 91 -11.30 -8.63 5.27
C PHE A 91 -12.03 -9.22 4.06
N MET A 92 -12.56 -8.37 3.18
CA MET A 92 -13.26 -8.79 1.94
C MET A 92 -14.31 -9.90 2.16
N GLY A 93 -15.08 -9.82 3.24
CA GLY A 93 -16.12 -10.80 3.58
C GLY A 93 -15.66 -12.01 4.39
N VAL A 94 -14.36 -12.11 4.68
CA VAL A 94 -13.75 -13.19 5.46
C VAL A 94 -13.63 -12.74 6.92
N PRO A 95 -14.19 -13.47 7.90
CA PRO A 95 -13.99 -13.18 9.31
C PRO A 95 -12.53 -13.30 9.73
N ALA A 96 -12.16 -12.63 10.82
CA ALA A 96 -10.83 -12.72 11.41
C ALA A 96 -10.42 -14.19 11.64
N SER A 97 -9.26 -14.57 11.13
CA SER A 97 -8.75 -15.94 11.23
C SER A 97 -7.68 -16.11 12.30
N GLY A 98 -7.17 -15.01 12.86
CA GLY A 98 -6.08 -14.99 13.84
C GLY A 98 -4.71 -15.36 13.28
N LYS A 99 -4.60 -15.56 11.96
CA LYS A 99 -3.35 -15.95 11.30
C LYS A 99 -2.48 -14.74 11.02
N GLU A 100 -1.18 -14.92 11.16
CA GLU A 100 -0.18 -14.01 10.60
C GLU A 100 -0.19 -14.10 9.07
N ILE A 101 0.04 -12.97 8.42
CA ILE A 101 0.18 -12.87 6.97
C ILE A 101 1.53 -12.27 6.60
N CYS A 102 2.05 -12.69 5.46
CA CYS A 102 3.17 -12.07 4.77
C CYS A 102 2.78 -11.96 3.29
N MET A 103 2.53 -10.73 2.84
CA MET A 103 2.12 -10.41 1.47
C MET A 103 3.19 -9.57 0.80
N THR A 104 3.35 -9.71 -0.52
CA THR A 104 4.18 -8.78 -1.29
C THR A 104 3.31 -7.88 -2.17
N ALA A 105 3.84 -6.70 -2.50
CA ALA A 105 3.19 -5.78 -3.44
C ALA A 105 4.22 -5.15 -4.37
N LEU A 106 3.82 -4.91 -5.62
CA LEU A 106 4.55 -4.08 -6.56
C LEU A 106 3.75 -2.81 -6.83
N ASN A 107 4.36 -1.66 -6.57
CA ASN A 107 3.71 -0.37 -6.71
C ASN A 107 4.54 0.52 -7.62
N ILE A 108 3.88 1.21 -8.55
CA ILE A 108 4.52 2.22 -9.41
C ILE A 108 4.06 3.60 -8.94
N TYR A 109 5.00 4.41 -8.47
CA TYR A 109 4.78 5.77 -8.03
C TYR A 109 5.25 6.77 -9.08
N ARG A 110 4.47 7.83 -9.28
CA ARG A 110 4.89 9.02 -10.05
C ARG A 110 4.97 10.22 -9.11
N PHE A 111 6.05 10.98 -9.24
CA PHE A 111 6.31 12.15 -8.40
C PHE A 111 6.33 13.44 -9.21
N GLU A 112 5.76 14.50 -8.65
CA GLU A 112 5.90 15.88 -9.12
C GLU A 112 6.10 16.80 -7.92
N ASN A 113 7.03 17.75 -8.02
CA ASN A 113 7.34 18.70 -6.94
C ASN A 113 7.60 18.03 -5.57
N GLY A 114 8.18 16.83 -5.58
CA GLY A 114 8.47 16.05 -4.37
C GLY A 114 7.25 15.38 -3.71
N LYS A 115 6.10 15.33 -4.38
CA LYS A 115 4.88 14.67 -3.91
C LYS A 115 4.45 13.56 -4.87
N ILE A 116 3.82 12.52 -4.33
CA ILE A 116 3.15 11.48 -5.09
C ILE A 116 1.93 12.10 -5.76
N VAL A 117 1.85 11.95 -7.07
CA VAL A 117 0.71 12.38 -7.91
C VAL A 117 -0.03 11.19 -8.52
N GLU A 118 0.57 10.01 -8.50
CA GLU A 118 -0.08 8.79 -8.93
C GLU A 118 0.58 7.56 -8.31
N GLU A 119 -0.22 6.56 -7.95
CA GLU A 119 0.22 5.21 -7.59
C GLU A 119 -0.61 4.18 -8.36
N ARG A 120 0.05 3.17 -8.93
CA ARG A 120 -0.59 1.93 -9.37
C ARG A 120 -0.11 0.79 -8.48
N GLY A 121 -0.98 0.29 -7.61
CA GLY A 121 -0.66 -0.78 -6.68
C GLY A 121 -1.09 -2.15 -7.17
N GLN A 122 -0.22 -3.15 -7.02
CA GLN A 122 -0.50 -4.56 -7.30
C GLN A 122 -0.10 -5.43 -6.09
N PRO A 123 -0.88 -5.42 -5.01
CA PRO A 123 -0.70 -6.35 -3.89
C PRO A 123 -1.09 -7.78 -4.28
N ASP A 124 -0.39 -8.78 -3.72
CA ASP A 124 -0.73 -10.19 -3.86
C ASP A 124 -1.97 -10.58 -3.03
N ILE A 125 -3.13 -10.09 -3.45
CA ILE A 125 -4.41 -10.36 -2.80
C ILE A 125 -4.77 -11.84 -2.88
N PHE A 126 -4.39 -12.52 -3.96
CA PHE A 126 -4.62 -13.95 -4.07
C PHE A 126 -3.88 -14.72 -2.96
N GLY A 127 -2.58 -14.48 -2.80
CA GLY A 127 -1.78 -15.09 -1.73
C GLY A 127 -2.27 -14.71 -0.34
N LEU A 128 -2.72 -13.46 -0.15
CA LEU A 128 -3.35 -13.03 1.11
C LEU A 128 -4.64 -13.82 1.41
N MET A 129 -5.53 -13.96 0.43
CA MET A 129 -6.81 -14.67 0.57
C MET A 129 -6.60 -16.16 0.87
N VAL A 130 -5.55 -16.77 0.32
CA VAL A 130 -5.13 -18.13 0.69
C VAL A 130 -4.65 -18.19 2.14
N GLN A 131 -3.78 -17.26 2.57
CA GLN A 131 -3.24 -17.23 3.94
C GLN A 131 -4.35 -17.08 4.99
N ILE A 132 -5.33 -16.21 4.77
CA ILE A 132 -6.45 -16.02 5.70
C ILE A 132 -7.49 -17.15 5.67
N GLY A 133 -7.37 -18.10 4.74
CA GLY A 133 -8.23 -19.28 4.63
C GLY A 133 -9.50 -19.08 3.82
N ALA A 134 -9.57 -18.01 3.03
CA ALA A 134 -10.72 -17.73 2.16
C ALA A 134 -10.70 -18.57 0.88
N ILE A 135 -9.49 -18.85 0.37
CA ILE A 135 -9.25 -19.65 -0.84
C ILE A 135 -8.39 -20.85 -0.42
N PRO A 136 -8.71 -22.08 -0.85
CA PRO A 136 -7.85 -23.23 -0.60
C PRO A 136 -6.52 -23.06 -1.35
N VAL A 137 -5.44 -23.62 -0.80
CA VAL A 137 -4.16 -23.70 -1.52
C VAL A 137 -4.38 -24.47 -2.83
N PRO A 138 -4.09 -23.89 -4.00
CA PRO A 138 -4.20 -24.62 -5.26
C PRO A 138 -3.35 -25.89 -5.24
N GLY A 139 -3.90 -26.98 -5.75
CA GLY A 139 -3.13 -28.20 -5.99
C GLY A 139 -2.07 -27.99 -7.08
N PRO A 140 -1.07 -28.89 -7.16
CA PRO A 140 -0.12 -28.94 -8.27
C PRO A 140 -0.80 -29.24 -9.61
#